data_AF-A0A7W5Q8E4-F1
#
_entry.id   AF-A0A7W5Q8E4-F1
#
_cell.length_a   1.000
_cell.length_b   1.000
_cell.length_c   1.000
_cell.angle_alpha   90.00
_cell.angle_beta   90.00
_cell.angle_gamma   90.00
#
_symmetry.space_group_name_H-M   'P 1'
#
loop_
_entity.id
_entity.type
_entity.pdbx_description
1 polymer ?
#
loop_
_entity_poly.entity_id
_entity_poly.type
_entity_poly.pdbx_seq_one_letter_code
_entity_poly.pdbx_strand_id
1 'polypeptide(L)'
;MKQIIVVSLAVGLVTGLIGYNAAASGAADEGHAPALSELPAGYRDWPLITVAHEEGKLNDIRAILGNDIAIKAFREGATTYPDGTIIGRLAWDYHPLEESKAAFGAAQSFVAGVPKNGVQFMIKDAKKYASTGGWGYVEFDDGKPSATAMPEACFACHSVVKDRDFVFSRYAP
;
A
#
# COMPACT_ATOMS: atom_id res chain seq x y z
N MET A 1 38.02 54.57 60.48
CA MET A 1 38.81 53.89 59.43
C MET A 1 38.41 52.43 59.44
N LYS A 2 37.97 51.92 58.29
CA LYS A 2 37.27 50.65 58.11
C LYS A 2 38.21 49.47 58.37
N GLN A 3 37.80 48.51 59.19
CA GLN A 3 38.34 47.14 59.15
C GLN A 3 37.28 46.24 58.53
N ILE A 4 37.66 45.63 57.42
CA ILE A 4 36.84 44.76 56.59
C ILE A 4 37.07 43.34 57.11
N ILE A 5 36.02 42.71 57.65
CA ILE A 5 36.01 41.27 57.90
C ILE A 5 35.16 40.64 56.79
N VAL A 6 35.83 39.95 55.87
CA VAL A 6 35.19 39.10 54.86
C VAL A 6 34.95 37.75 55.52
N VAL A 7 33.69 37.42 55.80
CA VAL A 7 33.29 36.05 56.15
C VAL A 7 32.82 35.37 54.86
N SER A 8 33.62 34.44 54.39
CA SER A 8 33.30 33.57 53.25
C SER A 8 32.23 32.57 53.65
N LEU A 9 31.00 32.74 53.14
CA LEU A 9 29.98 31.69 53.17
C LEU A 9 30.09 30.87 51.87
N ALA A 10 30.62 29.66 51.96
CA ALA A 10 30.56 28.69 50.88
C ALA A 10 29.14 28.09 50.85
N VAL A 11 28.31 28.53 49.90
CA VAL A 11 27.04 27.86 49.58
C VAL A 11 27.33 26.83 48.51
N GLY A 12 27.28 25.55 48.89
CA GLY A 12 27.37 24.43 47.97
C GLY A 12 26.13 24.35 47.10
N LEU A 13 26.29 24.60 45.80
CA LEU A 13 25.28 24.31 44.78
C LEU A 13 25.50 22.87 44.30
N VAL A 14 24.63 21.96 44.76
CA VAL A 14 24.46 20.64 44.16
C VAL A 14 23.63 20.83 42.89
N THR A 15 24.28 20.94 41.73
CA THR A 15 23.59 20.82 40.45
C THR A 15 23.39 19.34 40.15
N GLY A 16 22.16 18.85 40.36
CA GLY A 16 21.73 17.55 39.88
C GLY A 16 21.79 17.50 38.35
N LEU A 17 22.51 16.53 37.82
CA LEU A 17 22.41 16.12 36.41
C LEU A 17 21.01 15.55 36.19
N ILE A 18 20.11 16.36 35.63
CA ILE A 18 18.87 15.86 35.04
C ILE A 18 19.28 15.10 33.78
N GLY A 19 19.44 13.79 33.91
CA GLY A 19 19.50 12.89 32.77
C GLY A 19 18.18 12.99 32.02
N TYR A 20 18.19 13.64 30.85
CA TYR A 20 17.14 13.45 29.87
C TYR A 20 17.23 12.00 29.42
N ASN A 21 16.40 11.15 30.03
CA ASN A 21 16.02 9.89 29.40
C ASN A 21 15.20 10.26 28.17
N ALA A 22 15.89 10.46 27.04
CA ALA A 22 15.26 10.22 25.75
C ALA A 22 14.85 8.76 25.80
N ALA A 23 13.58 8.51 26.07
CA ALA A 23 12.97 7.25 25.71
C ALA A 23 13.27 7.10 24.23
N ALA A 24 14.21 6.21 23.90
CA ALA A 24 14.33 5.66 22.58
C ALA A 24 12.95 5.01 22.35
N SER A 25 12.04 5.76 21.73
CA SER A 25 10.86 5.22 21.12
C SER A 25 11.38 4.10 20.24
N GLY A 26 11.08 2.87 20.66
CA GLY A 26 11.63 1.68 20.07
C GLY A 26 11.52 1.79 18.56
N ALA A 27 12.55 1.30 17.88
CA ALA A 27 12.38 0.74 16.57
C ALA A 27 11.27 -0.32 16.71
N ALA A 28 10.03 0.12 16.51
CA ALA A 28 8.99 -0.77 16.09
C ALA A 28 9.56 -1.45 14.86
N ASP A 29 9.40 -2.76 14.81
CA ASP A 29 9.67 -3.55 13.63
C ASP A 29 8.78 -3.03 12.49
N GLU A 30 9.24 -1.98 11.80
CA GLU A 30 8.53 -1.30 10.71
C GLU A 30 8.34 -2.23 9.49
N GLY A 31 8.94 -3.42 9.51
CA GLY A 31 8.86 -4.41 8.44
C GLY A 31 7.57 -5.20 8.36
N HIS A 32 6.77 -5.29 9.45
CA HIS A 32 5.63 -6.23 9.50
C HIS A 32 4.24 -5.57 9.60
N ALA A 33 4.16 -4.24 9.75
CA ALA A 33 2.86 -3.58 9.79
C ALA A 33 2.27 -3.51 8.37
N PRO A 34 0.98 -3.85 8.18
CA PRO A 34 0.35 -3.80 6.86
C PRO A 34 0.37 -2.37 6.32
N ALA A 35 0.50 -2.23 5.00
CA ALA A 35 0.59 -0.90 4.37
C ALA A 35 -0.65 -0.03 4.65
N LEU A 36 -1.82 -0.67 4.80
CA LEU A 36 -3.05 -0.08 5.33
C LEU A 36 -3.61 -0.99 6.42
N SER A 37 -4.11 -0.40 7.50
CA SER A 37 -4.79 -1.13 8.58
C SER A 37 -6.26 -1.41 8.30
N GLU A 38 -6.87 -0.62 7.41
CA GLU A 38 -8.29 -0.70 7.07
C GLU A 38 -8.47 -0.64 5.56
N LEU A 39 -9.51 -1.32 5.08
CA LEU A 39 -9.91 -1.30 3.69
C LEU A 39 -10.29 0.15 3.32
N PRO A 40 -9.72 0.76 2.26
CA PRO A 40 -10.06 2.13 1.88
C PRO A 40 -11.57 2.29 1.66
N ALA A 41 -12.20 3.22 2.38
CA ALA A 41 -13.62 3.48 2.26
C ALA A 41 -13.98 3.90 0.82
N GLY A 42 -15.08 3.36 0.28
CA GLY A 42 -15.57 3.72 -1.06
C GLY A 42 -14.68 3.26 -2.22
N TYR A 43 -13.66 2.42 -2.00
CA TYR A 43 -12.74 2.00 -3.06
C TYR A 43 -13.41 1.33 -4.27
N ARG A 44 -14.62 0.76 -4.10
CA ARG A 44 -15.39 0.18 -5.21
C ARG A 44 -15.96 1.23 -6.15
N ASP A 45 -16.06 2.47 -5.70
CA ASP A 45 -16.49 3.62 -6.50
C ASP A 45 -15.30 4.35 -7.13
N TRP A 46 -14.06 3.92 -6.84
CA TRP A 46 -12.88 4.50 -7.44
C TRP A 46 -12.87 4.26 -8.96
N PRO A 47 -12.39 5.24 -9.75
CA PRO A 47 -12.29 5.09 -11.19
C PRO A 47 -11.51 3.85 -11.63
N LEU A 48 -12.06 3.15 -12.61
CA LEU A 48 -11.40 2.04 -13.29
C LEU A 48 -10.16 2.54 -14.03
N ILE A 49 -9.01 1.94 -13.73
CA ILE A 49 -7.77 2.14 -14.49
C ILE A 49 -7.74 1.17 -15.67
N THR A 50 -7.98 -0.11 -15.42
CA THR A 50 -7.93 -1.18 -16.44
C THR A 50 -8.55 -2.48 -15.96
N VAL A 51 -8.74 -3.42 -16.88
CA VAL A 51 -9.13 -4.81 -16.62
C VAL A 51 -8.01 -5.72 -17.13
N ALA A 52 -7.74 -6.80 -16.40
CA ALA A 52 -6.78 -7.81 -16.81
C ALA A 52 -7.36 -9.21 -16.66
N HIS A 53 -6.86 -10.12 -17.48
CA HIS A 53 -7.08 -11.56 -17.38
C HIS A 53 -5.73 -12.20 -17.05
N GLU A 54 -5.71 -13.01 -16.00
CA GLU A 54 -4.55 -13.84 -15.67
C GLU A 54 -4.90 -15.29 -15.94
N GLU A 55 -4.09 -15.94 -16.77
CA GLU A 55 -4.18 -17.37 -17.07
C GLU A 55 -3.33 -18.20 -16.09
N GLY A 56 -3.39 -19.52 -16.22
CA GLY A 56 -2.53 -20.44 -15.48
C GLY A 56 -3.09 -20.80 -14.12
N LYS A 57 -2.26 -20.71 -13.06
CA LYS A 57 -2.64 -21.20 -11.73
C LYS A 57 -3.64 -20.30 -11.01
N LEU A 58 -3.50 -18.98 -11.13
CA LEU A 58 -4.42 -18.04 -10.50
C LEU A 58 -5.75 -18.00 -11.25
N ASN A 59 -5.72 -18.01 -12.59
CA ASN A 59 -6.88 -18.08 -13.49
C ASN A 59 -8.05 -17.21 -13.02
N ASP A 60 -7.96 -15.91 -13.26
CA ASP A 60 -8.95 -14.93 -12.80
C ASP A 60 -9.14 -13.78 -13.80
N ILE A 61 -10.25 -13.06 -13.63
CA ILE A 61 -10.46 -11.75 -14.22
C ILE A 61 -10.38 -10.71 -13.09
N ARG A 62 -9.75 -9.56 -13.36
CA ARG A 62 -9.53 -8.54 -12.34
C ARG A 62 -9.76 -7.13 -12.86
N ALA A 63 -10.31 -6.30 -11.98
CA ALA A 63 -10.39 -4.86 -12.16
C ALA A 63 -9.27 -4.19 -11.35
N ILE A 64 -8.62 -3.23 -11.97
CA ILE A 64 -7.65 -2.36 -11.31
C ILE A 64 -8.28 -0.98 -11.16
N LEU A 65 -8.45 -0.55 -9.92
CA LEU A 65 -9.07 0.73 -9.54
C LEU A 65 -8.02 1.67 -8.97
N GLY A 66 -8.22 2.97 -9.09
CA GLY A 66 -7.28 3.96 -8.57
C GLY A 66 -7.98 5.10 -7.87
N ASN A 67 -7.41 5.57 -6.75
CA ASN A 67 -7.85 6.83 -6.17
C ASN A 67 -7.64 8.02 -7.14
N ASP A 68 -8.13 9.20 -6.78
CA ASP A 68 -8.06 10.39 -7.65
C ASP A 68 -6.64 10.72 -8.13
N ILE A 69 -5.64 10.51 -7.27
CA ILE A 69 -4.22 10.71 -7.60
C ILE A 69 -3.79 9.68 -8.66
N ALA A 70 -4.09 8.39 -8.44
CA ALA A 70 -3.75 7.33 -9.36
C ALA A 70 -4.38 7.53 -10.74
N ILE A 71 -5.70 7.70 -10.81
CA ILE A 71 -6.40 7.78 -12.10
C ILE A 71 -5.95 9.00 -12.92
N LYS A 72 -5.67 10.12 -12.26
CA LYS A 72 -5.12 11.31 -12.92
C LYS A 72 -3.76 10.99 -13.55
N ALA A 73 -2.85 10.41 -12.77
CA ALA A 73 -1.52 10.03 -13.25
C ALA A 73 -1.60 9.04 -14.43
N PHE A 74 -2.48 8.05 -14.36
CA PHE A 74 -2.72 7.09 -15.44
C PHE A 74 -3.20 7.75 -16.73
N ARG A 75 -4.17 8.68 -16.63
CA ARG A 75 -4.71 9.42 -17.79
C ARG A 75 -3.69 10.36 -18.42
N GLU A 76 -2.75 10.87 -17.63
CA GLU A 76 -1.65 11.72 -18.09
C GLU A 76 -0.44 10.91 -18.63
N GLY A 77 -0.52 9.57 -18.62
CA GLY A 77 0.54 8.70 -19.13
C GLY A 77 1.77 8.64 -18.23
N ALA A 78 1.61 8.85 -16.92
CA ALA A 78 2.71 8.86 -15.97
C ALA A 78 3.46 7.51 -15.93
N THR A 79 4.78 7.59 -15.83
CA THR A 79 5.67 6.44 -15.60
C THR A 79 6.20 6.38 -14.17
N THR A 80 5.88 7.38 -13.35
CA THR A 80 6.19 7.52 -11.93
C THR A 80 4.99 8.10 -11.22
N TYR A 81 4.69 7.64 -10.01
CA TYR A 81 3.46 8.02 -9.32
C TYR A 81 3.75 8.89 -8.09
N PRO A 82 2.94 9.95 -7.83
CA PRO A 82 3.08 10.78 -6.65
C PRO A 82 2.80 10.01 -5.35
N ASP A 83 3.38 10.47 -4.24
CA ASP A 83 2.99 9.99 -2.90
C ASP A 83 1.49 10.17 -2.66
N GLY A 84 0.88 9.21 -1.95
CA GLY A 84 -0.56 9.13 -1.76
C GLY A 84 -1.31 8.43 -2.90
N THR A 85 -0.62 8.02 -3.97
CA THR A 85 -1.21 7.14 -5.00
C THR A 85 -1.62 5.82 -4.35
N ILE A 86 -2.87 5.40 -4.57
CA ILE A 86 -3.37 4.07 -4.17
C ILE A 86 -3.96 3.37 -5.38
N ILE A 87 -3.48 2.16 -5.65
CA ILE A 87 -3.98 1.28 -6.70
C ILE A 87 -4.56 0.04 -6.04
N GLY A 88 -5.83 -0.25 -6.31
CA GLY A 88 -6.54 -1.43 -5.84
C GLY A 88 -6.68 -2.48 -6.94
N ARG A 89 -6.54 -3.75 -6.60
CA ARG A 89 -6.81 -4.91 -7.46
C ARG A 89 -7.92 -5.74 -6.82
N LEU A 90 -9.01 -5.90 -7.56
CA LEU A 90 -10.11 -6.80 -7.21
C LEU A 90 -10.14 -7.92 -8.24
N ALA A 91 -10.16 -9.17 -7.81
CA ALA A 91 -10.16 -10.31 -8.70
C ALA A 91 -11.28 -11.29 -8.37
N TRP A 92 -11.73 -11.99 -9.41
CA TRP A 92 -12.80 -12.98 -9.33
C TRP A 92 -12.45 -14.18 -10.20
N ASP A 93 -12.96 -15.36 -9.86
CA ASP A 93 -13.12 -16.37 -10.90
C ASP A 93 -14.03 -15.83 -12.01
N TYR A 94 -14.03 -16.54 -13.13
CA TYR A 94 -14.93 -16.26 -14.23
C TYR A 94 -15.45 -17.57 -14.81
N HIS A 95 -16.70 -17.56 -15.22
CA HIS A 95 -17.37 -18.73 -15.77
C HIS A 95 -18.23 -18.34 -16.98
N PRO A 96 -18.51 -19.28 -17.90
CA PRO A 96 -19.37 -19.02 -19.05
C PRO A 96 -20.72 -18.45 -18.61
N LEU A 97 -21.21 -17.46 -19.35
CA LEU A 97 -22.57 -16.97 -19.21
C LEU A 97 -23.51 -17.91 -19.97
N GLU A 98 -24.44 -18.56 -19.27
CA GLU A 98 -25.32 -19.57 -19.86
C GLU A 98 -26.21 -18.98 -20.98
N GLU A 99 -26.66 -17.74 -20.84
CA GLU A 99 -27.43 -17.01 -21.84
C GLU A 99 -26.63 -16.82 -23.14
N SER A 100 -25.30 -16.77 -23.07
CA SER A 100 -24.46 -16.66 -24.28
C SER A 100 -24.59 -17.90 -25.16
N LYS A 101 -24.72 -19.09 -24.57
CA LYS A 101 -24.93 -20.33 -25.32
C LYS A 101 -26.28 -20.35 -26.02
N ALA A 102 -27.33 -19.83 -25.38
CA ALA A 102 -28.65 -19.72 -25.99
C ALA A 102 -28.63 -18.74 -27.18
N ALA A 103 -27.88 -17.64 -27.09
CA ALA A 103 -27.80 -16.63 -28.14
C ALA A 103 -26.91 -17.04 -29.32
N PHE A 104 -25.78 -17.70 -29.05
CA PHE A 104 -24.71 -17.92 -30.05
C PHE A 104 -24.50 -19.40 -30.40
N GLY A 105 -25.20 -20.33 -29.76
CA GLY A 105 -25.04 -21.78 -29.96
C GLY A 105 -23.79 -22.38 -29.30
N ALA A 106 -22.95 -21.56 -28.68
CA ALA A 106 -21.74 -21.96 -27.95
C ALA A 106 -21.45 -20.96 -26.83
N ALA A 107 -20.64 -21.36 -25.84
CA ALA A 107 -20.15 -20.44 -24.83
C ALA A 107 -19.26 -19.37 -25.48
N GLN A 108 -19.64 -18.11 -25.34
CA GLN A 108 -18.97 -16.98 -26.00
C GLN A 108 -18.58 -15.89 -25.01
N SER A 109 -19.43 -15.63 -24.01
CA SER A 109 -19.21 -14.59 -23.00
C SER A 109 -18.99 -15.23 -21.63
N PHE A 110 -18.20 -14.56 -20.80
CA PHE A 110 -17.91 -14.96 -19.44
C PHE A 110 -18.24 -13.83 -18.48
N VAL A 111 -18.59 -14.17 -17.25
CA VAL A 111 -18.89 -13.21 -16.18
C VAL A 111 -18.05 -13.50 -14.95
N ALA A 112 -17.75 -12.45 -14.19
CA ALA A 112 -17.09 -12.57 -12.91
C ALA A 112 -18.00 -13.31 -11.91
N GLY A 113 -17.44 -14.23 -11.13
CA GLY A 113 -18.14 -14.97 -10.08
C GLY A 113 -17.63 -14.62 -8.69
N VAL A 114 -17.07 -15.61 -7.99
CA VAL A 114 -16.65 -15.47 -6.59
C VAL A 114 -15.34 -14.68 -6.52
N PRO A 115 -15.21 -13.71 -5.57
CA PRO A 115 -13.95 -13.03 -5.34
C PRO A 115 -12.81 -14.00 -5.04
N LYS A 116 -11.61 -13.72 -5.55
CA LYS A 116 -10.40 -14.54 -5.36
C LYS A 116 -9.21 -13.70 -4.91
N ASN A 117 -8.37 -14.30 -4.06
CA ASN A 117 -7.08 -13.75 -3.64
C ASN A 117 -7.20 -12.37 -2.96
N GLY A 118 -8.24 -12.20 -2.14
CA GLY A 118 -8.51 -10.97 -1.41
C GLY A 118 -8.69 -9.73 -2.31
N VAL A 119 -8.75 -8.58 -1.65
CA VAL A 119 -8.63 -7.27 -2.31
C VAL A 119 -7.25 -6.71 -1.98
N GLN A 120 -6.45 -6.45 -3.01
CA GLN A 120 -5.05 -6.07 -2.84
C GLN A 120 -4.86 -4.59 -3.14
N PHE A 121 -3.98 -3.93 -2.40
CA PHE A 121 -3.63 -2.53 -2.61
C PHE A 121 -2.12 -2.35 -2.63
N MET A 122 -1.67 -1.40 -3.46
CA MET A 122 -0.34 -0.81 -3.36
C MET A 122 -0.46 0.70 -3.14
N ILE A 123 0.38 1.24 -2.25
CA ILE A 123 0.33 2.62 -1.77
C ILE A 123 1.69 3.26 -1.93
N LYS A 124 1.74 4.43 -2.60
CA LYS A 124 2.97 5.19 -2.76
C LYS A 124 3.21 6.07 -1.53
N ASP A 125 4.33 5.84 -0.88
CA ASP A 125 4.95 6.75 0.10
C ASP A 125 6.46 6.52 0.01
N ALA A 126 7.14 7.39 -0.74
CA ALA A 126 8.55 7.25 -1.05
C ALA A 126 9.45 7.23 0.19
N LYS A 127 9.04 7.91 1.26
CA LYS A 127 9.80 7.97 2.51
C LYS A 127 9.56 6.73 3.36
N LYS A 128 8.30 6.37 3.58
CA LYS A 128 7.93 5.23 4.43
C LYS A 128 8.35 3.90 3.83
N TYR A 129 8.24 3.76 2.52
CA TYR A 129 8.50 2.51 1.80
C TYR A 129 9.79 2.57 0.98
N ALA A 130 10.81 3.30 1.45
CA ALA A 130 12.06 3.49 0.72
C ALA A 130 12.77 2.17 0.34
N SER A 131 12.66 1.14 1.18
CA SER A 131 13.24 -0.19 0.95
C SER A 131 12.55 -0.99 -0.17
N THR A 132 11.32 -0.62 -0.54
CA THR A 132 10.48 -1.29 -1.54
C THR A 132 10.17 -0.37 -2.73
N GLY A 133 11.09 0.56 -3.05
CA GLY A 133 10.92 1.47 -4.18
C GLY A 133 9.84 2.54 -3.98
N GLY A 134 9.47 2.81 -2.73
CA GLY A 134 8.43 3.76 -2.35
C GLY A 134 7.02 3.18 -2.33
N TRP A 135 6.87 1.85 -2.40
CA TRP A 135 5.56 1.19 -2.43
C TRP A 135 5.32 0.25 -1.26
N GLY A 136 4.24 0.48 -0.52
CA GLY A 136 3.70 -0.46 0.45
C GLY A 136 2.66 -1.38 -0.20
N TYR A 137 2.60 -2.64 0.23
CA TYR A 137 1.67 -3.64 -0.28
C TYR A 137 0.81 -4.19 0.86
N VAL A 138 -0.46 -4.46 0.58
CA VAL A 138 -1.38 -5.07 1.53
C VAL A 138 -2.46 -5.84 0.80
N GLU A 139 -2.85 -6.99 1.35
CA GLU A 139 -4.02 -7.76 0.94
C GLU A 139 -5.06 -7.73 2.04
N PHE A 140 -6.33 -7.64 1.67
CA PHE A 140 -7.46 -7.73 2.59
C PHE A 140 -8.28 -8.97 2.29
N ASP A 141 -8.48 -9.80 3.32
CA ASP A 141 -9.38 -10.94 3.34
C ASP A 141 -10.55 -10.62 4.26
N ASP A 142 -11.78 -10.76 3.77
CA ASP A 142 -13.01 -10.47 4.52
C ASP A 142 -13.00 -9.09 5.23
N GLY A 143 -12.40 -8.10 4.56
CA GLY A 143 -12.32 -6.71 5.03
C GLY A 143 -11.23 -6.43 6.06
N LYS A 144 -10.35 -7.40 6.36
CA LYS A 144 -9.23 -7.23 7.31
C LYS A 144 -7.89 -7.47 6.61
N PRO A 145 -6.80 -6.81 7.04
CA PRO A 145 -5.48 -7.12 6.52
C PRO A 145 -5.19 -8.61 6.68
N SER A 146 -4.78 -9.25 5.59
CA SER A 146 -4.45 -10.67 5.58
C SER A 146 -3.20 -10.91 6.41
N ALA A 147 -3.29 -11.84 7.38
CA ALA A 147 -2.15 -12.23 8.21
C ALA A 147 -1.13 -13.11 7.45
N THR A 148 -1.54 -13.65 6.29
CA THR A 148 -0.72 -14.54 5.46
C THR A 148 -0.11 -13.84 4.25
N ALA A 149 -0.47 -12.58 4.01
CA ALA A 149 0.14 -11.79 2.95
C ALA A 149 1.64 -11.60 3.19
N MET A 150 2.40 -11.62 2.10
CA MET A 150 3.86 -11.45 2.11
C MET A 150 4.23 -10.21 1.28
N PRO A 151 4.24 -9.00 1.87
CA PRO A 151 4.55 -7.76 1.16
C PRO A 151 5.89 -7.79 0.39
N GLU A 152 6.88 -8.53 0.90
CA GLU A 152 8.18 -8.72 0.26
C GLU A 152 8.06 -9.51 -1.04
N ALA A 153 7.17 -10.51 -1.09
CA ALA A 153 6.91 -11.28 -2.30
C ALA A 153 6.22 -10.41 -3.36
N CYS A 154 5.29 -9.55 -2.94
CA CYS A 154 4.67 -8.55 -3.82
C CYS A 154 5.72 -7.62 -4.41
N PHE A 155 6.61 -7.05 -3.57
CA PHE A 155 7.69 -6.18 -4.04
C PHE A 155 8.66 -6.90 -4.98
N ALA A 156 9.07 -8.13 -4.67
CA ALA A 156 9.97 -8.92 -5.51
C ALA A 156 9.37 -9.16 -6.91
N CYS A 157 8.08 -9.50 -6.99
CA CYS A 157 7.37 -9.65 -8.26
C CYS A 157 7.30 -8.32 -9.02
N HIS A 158 6.94 -7.22 -8.35
CA HIS A 158 6.82 -5.90 -8.96
C HIS A 158 8.17 -5.28 -9.38
N SER A 159 9.28 -5.74 -8.81
CA SER A 159 10.63 -5.27 -9.15
C SER A 159 11.04 -5.55 -10.60
N VAL A 160 10.38 -6.51 -11.27
CA VAL A 160 10.63 -6.78 -12.71
C VAL A 160 10.20 -5.62 -13.62
N VAL A 161 9.34 -4.72 -13.13
CA VAL A 161 8.89 -3.51 -13.84
C VAL A 161 9.31 -2.23 -13.11
N LYS A 162 10.45 -2.25 -12.41
CA LYS A 162 11.01 -1.09 -11.68
C LYS A 162 11.13 0.19 -12.53
N ASP A 163 11.39 0.06 -13.84
CA ASP A 163 11.54 1.20 -14.75
C ASP A 163 10.19 1.90 -15.07
N ARG A 164 9.07 1.33 -14.60
CA ARG A 164 7.72 1.91 -14.64
C ARG A 164 7.17 2.10 -13.24
N ASP A 165 8.07 2.43 -12.31
CA ASP A 165 7.76 2.67 -10.91
C ASP A 165 7.00 1.49 -10.28
N PHE A 166 7.43 0.27 -10.58
CA PHE A 166 6.90 -0.96 -9.99
C PHE A 166 5.41 -1.23 -10.33
N VAL A 167 4.81 -0.54 -11.30
CA VAL A 167 3.39 -0.72 -11.67
C VAL A 167 3.26 -1.45 -13.01
N PHE A 168 2.60 -2.61 -12.99
CA PHE A 168 2.34 -3.39 -14.21
C PHE A 168 1.29 -2.75 -15.11
N SER A 169 0.22 -2.25 -14.49
CA SER A 169 -0.99 -1.75 -15.15
C SER A 169 -0.69 -0.63 -16.13
N ARG A 170 -1.52 -0.56 -17.17
CA ARG A 170 -1.58 0.56 -18.12
C ARG A 170 -3.03 1.01 -18.21
N TYR A 171 -3.23 2.30 -18.43
CA TYR A 171 -4.57 2.84 -18.55
C TYR A 171 -5.27 2.23 -19.78
N ALA A 172 -6.49 1.72 -19.59
CA ALA A 172 -7.38 1.30 -20.66
C ALA A 172 -8.45 2.40 -20.84
N PRO A 173 -8.33 3.25 -21.88
CA PRO A 173 -9.25 4.37 -22.10
C PRO A 173 -10.66 3.93 -22.52
#